data_AF-A0A970TFP9-F1
#
_entry.id   AF-A0A970TFP9-F1
#
_cell.length_a   1.000
_cell.length_b   1.000
_cell.length_c   1.000
_cell.angle_alpha   90.00
_cell.angle_beta   90.00
_cell.angle_gamma   90.00
#
_symmetry.space_group_name_H-M   'P 1'
#
loop_
_entity.id
_entity.type
_entity.pdbx_description
1 polymer ?
#
loop_
_entity_poly.entity_id
_entity_poly.type
_entity_poly.pdbx_seq_one_letter_code
_entity_poly.pdbx_strand_id
1 'polypeptide(L)' 'MSYVAPAIKEKFETLSVDLKNVILDRNVELYTIHDLIKVLDEIVEEADKEAQHM' A
#
# COMPACT_ATOMS: atom_id res chain seq x y z
N MET A 1 -9.61 9.88 -3.20
CA MET A 1 -9.81 9.63 -1.76
C MET A 1 -9.55 8.17 -1.55
N SER A 2 -8.55 7.83 -0.75
CA SER A 2 -8.25 6.46 -0.38
C SER A 2 -9.22 5.98 0.71
N TYR A 3 -9.69 4.74 0.59
CA TYR A 3 -10.61 4.11 1.55
C TYR A 3 -9.92 2.91 2.20
N VAL A 4 -10.02 2.80 3.53
CA VAL A 4 -9.47 1.67 4.28
C VAL A 4 -10.56 1.11 5.17
N ALA A 5 -10.96 -0.13 4.93
CA ALA A 5 -11.99 -0.79 5.70
C ALA A 5 -11.56 -0.98 7.17
N PRO A 6 -12.47 -0.84 8.14
CA PRO A 6 -12.15 -0.98 9.57
C PRO A 6 -11.48 -2.32 9.91
N ALA A 7 -11.84 -3.40 9.20
CA ALA A 7 -11.32 -4.75 9.41
C ALA A 7 -9.82 -4.88 9.13
N ILE A 8 -9.26 -4.03 8.25
CA ILE A 8 -7.83 -4.01 7.93
C ILE A 8 -7.13 -2.76 8.46
N LYS A 9 -7.88 -1.79 8.99
CA LYS A 9 -7.33 -0.52 9.48
C LYS A 9 -6.23 -0.76 10.52
N GLU A 10 -6.43 -1.69 11.44
CA GLU A 10 -5.40 -2.03 12.43
C GLU A 10 -4.10 -2.50 11.76
N LYS A 11 -4.19 -3.40 10.78
CA LYS A 11 -3.03 -3.88 9.99
C LYS A 11 -2.37 -2.72 9.24
N PHE A 12 -3.17 -1.89 8.57
CA PHE A 12 -2.68 -0.72 7.86
C PHE A 12 -1.93 0.23 8.79
N GLU A 13 -2.44 0.49 9.99
CA GLU A 13 -1.80 1.36 10.97
C GLU A 13 -0.46 0.83 11.50
N THR A 14 -0.23 -0.49 11.48
CA THR A 14 1.07 -1.10 11.84
C THR A 14 2.19 -0.82 10.83
N LEU A 15 1.86 -0.40 9.61
CA LEU A 15 2.84 -0.02 8.61
C LEU A 15 3.52 1.30 8.99
N SER A 16 4.75 1.49 8.48
CA SER A 16 5.46 2.76 8.65
C SER A 16 4.68 3.91 8.02
N VAL A 17 4.89 5.12 8.54
CA VAL A 17 4.21 6.34 8.05
C VAL A 17 4.48 6.56 6.56
N ASP A 18 5.70 6.29 6.11
CA ASP A 18 6.09 6.46 4.70
C ASP A 18 5.31 5.52 3.78
N LEU A 19 5.19 4.23 4.15
CA LEU A 19 4.39 3.26 3.39
C LEU A 19 2.92 3.65 3.35
N LYS A 20 2.36 4.11 4.48
CA LYS A 20 0.98 4.61 4.53
C LYS A 20 0.79 5.79 3.57
N ASN A 21 1.70 6.75 3.56
CA ASN A 21 1.61 7.91 2.67
C ASN A 21 1.65 7.48 1.20
N VAL A 22 2.59 6.62 0.82
CA VAL A 22 2.69 6.09 -0.55
C VAL A 22 1.41 5.36 -0.97
N ILE A 23 0.82 4.56 -0.07
CA ILE A 23 -0.45 3.87 -0.33
C ILE A 23 -1.60 4.87 -0.49
N LEU A 24 -1.68 5.89 0.38
CA LEU A 24 -2.75 6.89 0.33
C LEU A 24 -2.67 7.78 -0.92
N ASP A 25 -1.47 8.15 -1.36
CA ASP A 25 -1.20 8.95 -2.55
C ASP A 25 -1.68 8.27 -3.84
N ARG A 26 -1.72 6.93 -3.84
CA ARG A 26 -2.23 6.11 -4.95
C ARG A 26 -3.75 6.04 -5.04
N ASN A 27 -4.49 6.70 -4.13
CA ASN A 27 -5.97 6.69 -4.10
C ASN A 27 -6.59 5.27 -4.08
N VAL A 28 -6.04 4.37 -3.28
CA VAL A 28 -6.50 2.97 -3.23
C VAL A 28 -7.77 2.77 -2.38
N GLU A 29 -8.54 1.74 -2.72
CA GLU A 29 -9.68 1.27 -1.92
C GLU A 29 -9.36 -0.13 -1.37
N LEU A 30 -9.13 -0.21 -0.06
CA LEU A 30 -8.72 -1.43 0.62
C LEU A 30 -9.88 -1.96 1.45
N TYR A 31 -10.51 -3.05 0.98
CA TYR A 31 -11.62 -3.71 1.66
C TYR A 31 -11.16 -4.94 2.45
N THR A 32 -10.13 -5.61 1.94
CA THR A 32 -9.61 -6.88 2.47
C THR A 32 -8.10 -6.84 2.63
N ILE A 33 -7.56 -7.82 3.36
CA ILE A 33 -6.11 -7.94 3.53
C ILE A 33 -5.40 -8.24 2.21
N HIS A 34 -6.08 -8.91 1.27
CA HIS A 34 -5.52 -9.21 -0.05
C HIS A 34 -5.34 -7.93 -0.87
N ASP A 35 -6.24 -6.94 -0.74
CA ASP A 35 -6.08 -5.64 -1.39
C ASP A 35 -4.83 -4.94 -0.86
N LEU A 36 -4.62 -4.98 0.47
CA LEU A 36 -3.43 -4.41 1.09
C LEU A 36 -2.16 -5.10 0.59
N ILE A 37 -2.13 -6.43 0.56
CA ILE A 37 -0.98 -7.20 0.08
C ILE A 37 -0.68 -6.85 -1.37
N LYS A 38 -1.70 -6.78 -2.23
CA LYS A 38 -1.52 -6.47 -3.65
C LYS A 38 -0.89 -5.09 -3.85
N VAL A 39 -1.36 -4.07 -3.12
CA VAL A 39 -0.80 -2.72 -3.23
C VAL A 39 0.64 -2.67 -2.71
N LEU A 40 0.94 -3.42 -1.65
CA LEU A 40 2.32 -3.54 -1.16
C LEU A 40 3.24 -4.20 -2.19
N ASP A 41 2.78 -5.28 -2.83
CA ASP A 41 3.53 -5.97 -3.88
C ASP A 41 3.77 -5.05 -5.09
N GLU A 42 2.75 -4.28 -5.52
CA GLU A 42 2.88 -3.29 -6.59
C GLU A 42 3.93 -2.23 -6.27
N ILE A 43 3.97 -1.73 -5.02
CA ILE A 43 4.97 -0.75 -4.57
C ILE A 43 6.38 -1.34 -4.62
N VAL A 44 6.56 -2.58 -4.14
CA VAL A 44 7.86 -3.26 -4.17
C VAL A 44 8.31 -3.53 -5.60
N GLU A 45 7.41 -4.01 -6.45
CA GLU A 45 7.73 -4.32 -7.85
C GLU A 45 8.11 -3.06 -8.63
N GLU A 46 7.44 -1.93 -8.38
CA GLU A 46 7.82 -0.64 -8.96
C GLU A 46 9.20 -0.17 -8.48
N ALA A 47 9.47 -0.25 -7.17
CA ALA A 47 10.77 0.13 -6.61
C ALA A 47 11.92 -0.74 -7.18
N ASP A 48 11.70 -2.05 -7.33
CA ASP A 48 12.66 -2.97 -7.91
C ASP A 48 12.89 -2.68 -9.41
N LYS A 49 11.83 -2.37 -10.16
CA LYS A 49 11.92 -1.98 -11.58
C LYS A 49 12.68 -0.68 -11.76
N GLU A 50 12.44 0.32 -10.90
CA GLU A 50 13.17 1.59 -10.92
C GLU A 50 14.65 1.38 -10.60
N ALA A 51 14.96 0.54 -9.60
CA ALA A 51 16.34 0.22 -9.23
C ALA A 51 17.11 -0.53 -10.32
N GLN A 52 16.45 -1.36 -11.13
CA GLN A 52 17.07 -2.09 -12.24
C GLN A 52 17.33 -1.22 -13.48
N HIS A 53 16.71 -0.04 -13.58
CA HIS A 53 16.85 0.89 -14.69
C HIS A 53 17.85 2.03 -14.44
N MET A 54 18.52 2.05 -13.28
CA MET A 54 19.61 2.97 -12.92
C MET A 54 21.00 2.35 -13.14
#